data_AF-A0A7Y5R3C6-F1
#
_entry.id   AF-A0A7Y5R3C6-F1
#
_cell.length_a   1.000
_cell.length_b   1.000
_cell.length_c   1.000
_cell.angle_alpha   90.00
_cell.angle_beta   90.00
_cell.angle_gamma   90.00
#
_symmetry.space_group_name_H-M   'P 1'
#
loop_
_entity.id
_entity.type
_entity.pdbx_description
1 polymer ?
#
loop_
_entity_poly.entity_id
_entity_poly.type
_entity_poly.pdbx_seq_one_letter_code
_entity_poly.pdbx_strand_id
1 'polypeptide(L)'
;MTIFTLSLYIAIAAVLFCLISGVTGVKVRNWVITFFQYFTGALFIFSGAVKAVDPLGTAYKMEQYFAEFETTFAGTWFSFIAPIFPKLSNVSSTFSVVMIVFEIVLGIMLLIGAYRKLTAWAFLLLLVFFAFLTGFTYLTGYVPEKVNFFQFAKWGPYVETNMKVTDCGCFGDFLKLKPGVSFLKDIVLLVPALLFVWRHRDMHQLFRPGARLTITALSIVALTYYSLSNYVWDLPDIDFRPFKRGVNIAEQKDKESEAENAVEIVAYKLTNKKSGEVVEVPYAEFLQKIQQYPTEEWEYEQIKSEPAIPRTKISDFEVSDVTGSDVTEAILRDSSYSFMVIAYKFYGTESPAKKTVVDTLFAIDTIRTADTAYLQKRITGTQNKEVAYTQYQWDEDYLAKWKKAVVPVLDAAQKEGYKAYVITAYTDEARLNDFKSALGMTQPIYMADDILLKTIIRSNPGVVLMKNGQVVWNWHYKRLPDYAAIKEKHMK
;
A
#
# COMPACT_ATOMS: atom_id res chain seq x y z
N MET A 1 -8.05 -1.29 -18.26
CA MET A 1 -9.09 -0.27 -18.54
C MET A 1 -8.52 1.09 -18.18
N THR A 2 -8.62 2.10 -19.05
CA THR A 2 -8.08 3.44 -18.74
C THR A 2 -9.14 4.33 -18.06
N ILE A 3 -8.71 5.41 -17.40
CA ILE A 3 -9.62 6.41 -16.83
C ILE A 3 -10.51 7.05 -17.89
N PHE A 4 -10.02 7.19 -19.12
CA PHE A 4 -10.78 7.73 -20.24
C PHE A 4 -11.92 6.80 -20.64
N THR A 5 -11.65 5.51 -20.78
CA THR A 5 -12.68 4.50 -21.08
C THR A 5 -13.73 4.45 -19.97
N LEU A 6 -13.30 4.47 -18.70
CA LEU A 6 -14.22 4.51 -17.56
C LEU A 6 -15.11 5.77 -17.57
N SER A 7 -14.49 6.93 -17.75
CA SER A 7 -15.20 8.22 -17.78
C SER A 7 -16.18 8.28 -18.95
N LEU A 8 -15.83 7.70 -20.10
CA LEU A 8 -16.72 7.62 -21.26
C LEU A 8 -17.96 6.79 -20.96
N TYR A 9 -17.81 5.60 -20.37
CA TYR A 9 -18.97 4.78 -19.99
C TYR A 9 -19.87 5.46 -18.96
N ILE A 10 -19.28 6.14 -17.98
CA ILE A 10 -20.03 6.91 -16.98
C ILE A 10 -20.75 8.10 -17.63
N ALA A 11 -20.12 8.78 -18.59
CA ALA A 11 -20.74 9.87 -19.34
C ALA A 11 -21.93 9.37 -20.16
N ILE A 12 -21.79 8.24 -20.86
CA ILE A 12 -22.89 7.61 -21.61
C ILE A 12 -24.04 7.27 -20.65
N ALA A 13 -23.75 6.63 -19.51
CA ALA A 13 -24.77 6.32 -18.51
C ALA A 13 -25.45 7.59 -17.97
N ALA A 14 -24.69 8.66 -17.71
CA ALA A 14 -25.24 9.94 -17.24
C ALA A 14 -26.17 10.60 -18.27
N VAL A 15 -25.83 10.54 -19.56
CA VAL A 15 -26.72 11.01 -20.64
C VAL A 15 -28.03 10.20 -20.64
N LEU A 16 -27.94 8.87 -20.54
CA LEU A 16 -29.14 8.01 -20.48
C LEU A 16 -30.02 8.35 -19.26
N PHE A 17 -29.43 8.53 -18.08
CA PHE A 17 -30.19 8.93 -16.88
C PHE A 17 -30.82 10.33 -17.01
N CYS A 18 -30.15 11.28 -17.67
CA CYS A 18 -30.74 12.56 -18.03
C CYS A 18 -32.00 12.36 -18.88
N LEU A 19 -31.90 11.61 -19.98
CA LEU A 19 -33.02 11.35 -20.88
C LEU A 19 -34.20 10.69 -20.14
N ILE A 20 -33.93 9.68 -19.32
CA ILE A 20 -34.94 9.00 -18.49
C ILE A 20 -35.61 10.00 -17.52
N SER A 21 -34.86 10.90 -16.91
CA SER A 21 -35.40 11.94 -16.02
C SER A 21 -36.36 12.89 -16.74
N GLY A 22 -36.08 13.18 -18.01
CA GLY A 22 -36.96 13.94 -18.89
C GLY A 22 -38.30 13.26 -19.15
N VAL A 23 -38.27 11.95 -19.37
CA VAL A 23 -39.48 11.14 -19.68
C VAL A 23 -40.31 10.85 -18.44
N THR A 24 -39.66 10.69 -17.27
CA THR A 24 -40.32 10.31 -16.01
C THR A 24 -40.93 11.50 -15.23
N GLY A 25 -40.99 12.69 -15.83
CA GLY A 25 -41.62 13.87 -15.24
C GLY A 25 -40.85 14.50 -14.07
N VAL A 26 -39.57 14.18 -13.92
CA VAL A 26 -38.69 14.84 -12.93
C VAL A 26 -38.51 16.30 -13.34
N LYS A 27 -38.65 17.23 -12.37
CA LYS A 27 -38.44 18.66 -12.62
C LYS A 27 -36.95 18.97 -12.86
N VAL A 28 -36.53 18.96 -14.11
CA VAL A 28 -35.19 19.38 -14.54
C VAL A 28 -35.18 20.88 -14.79
N ARG A 29 -34.41 21.64 -14.00
CA ARG A 29 -34.23 23.09 -14.21
C ARG A 29 -33.13 23.38 -15.21
N ASN A 30 -32.04 22.62 -15.14
CA ASN A 30 -30.89 22.78 -16.03
C ASN A 30 -30.32 21.41 -16.39
N TRP A 31 -30.33 21.11 -17.68
CA TRP A 31 -29.87 19.83 -18.23
C TRP A 31 -28.37 19.61 -18.01
N VAL A 32 -27.56 20.66 -18.09
CA VAL A 32 -26.11 20.58 -17.90
C VAL A 32 -25.77 20.23 -16.45
N ILE A 33 -26.45 20.86 -15.48
CA ILE A 33 -26.25 20.57 -14.05
C ILE A 33 -26.77 19.17 -13.69
N THR A 34 -27.84 18.73 -14.34
CA THR A 34 -28.39 17.37 -14.18
C THR A 34 -27.42 16.32 -14.71
N PHE A 35 -26.83 16.56 -15.88
CA PHE A 35 -25.79 15.71 -16.45
C PHE A 35 -24.58 15.62 -15.52
N PHE A 36 -24.04 16.76 -15.08
CA PHE A 36 -22.91 16.75 -14.17
C PHE A 36 -23.22 16.04 -12.86
N GLN A 37 -24.44 16.17 -12.31
CA GLN A 37 -24.82 15.44 -11.10
C GLN A 37 -24.84 13.92 -11.32
N TYR A 38 -25.40 13.44 -12.43
CA TYR A 38 -25.38 12.01 -12.75
C TYR A 38 -23.95 11.52 -12.99
N PHE A 39 -23.16 12.26 -13.75
CA PHE A 39 -21.78 11.92 -14.07
C PHE A 39 -20.91 11.84 -12.80
N THR A 40 -20.87 12.91 -12.01
CA THR A 40 -20.06 12.99 -10.79
C THR A 40 -20.56 12.05 -9.70
N GLY A 41 -21.88 11.88 -9.56
CA GLY A 41 -22.47 10.94 -8.63
C GLY A 41 -22.09 9.48 -8.96
N ALA A 42 -22.20 9.08 -10.23
CA ALA A 42 -21.83 7.74 -10.67
C ALA A 42 -20.31 7.50 -10.56
N LEU A 43 -19.49 8.50 -10.89
CA LEU A 43 -18.04 8.43 -10.72
C LEU A 43 -17.64 8.20 -9.25
N PHE A 44 -18.24 8.94 -8.32
CA PHE A 44 -17.93 8.83 -6.89
C PHE A 44 -18.42 7.50 -6.31
N ILE A 45 -19.59 7.01 -6.73
CA ILE A 45 -20.05 5.68 -6.32
C ILE A 45 -19.11 4.61 -6.85
N PHE A 46 -18.69 4.67 -8.11
CA PHE A 46 -17.77 3.68 -8.67
C PHE A 46 -16.41 3.72 -7.96
N SER A 47 -15.82 4.91 -7.83
CA SER A 47 -14.55 5.16 -7.15
C SER A 47 -14.58 4.65 -5.71
N GLY A 48 -15.62 5.03 -4.95
CA GLY A 48 -15.78 4.59 -3.57
C GLY A 48 -16.12 3.10 -3.44
N ALA A 49 -16.94 2.52 -4.33
CA ALA A 49 -17.29 1.10 -4.28
C ALA A 49 -16.06 0.20 -4.43
N VAL A 50 -15.16 0.54 -5.35
CA VAL A 50 -13.90 -0.18 -5.53
C VAL A 50 -13.01 -0.07 -4.29
N LYS A 51 -12.98 1.08 -3.61
CA LYS A 51 -12.29 1.22 -2.32
C LYS A 51 -12.98 0.46 -1.19
N ALA A 52 -14.31 0.36 -1.20
CA ALA A 52 -15.07 -0.37 -0.17
C ALA A 52 -14.83 -1.88 -0.21
N VAL A 53 -14.43 -2.42 -1.37
CA VAL A 53 -13.95 -3.81 -1.50
C VAL A 53 -12.62 -4.00 -0.75
N ASP A 54 -11.73 -3.00 -0.73
CA ASP A 54 -10.46 -3.05 0.01
C ASP A 54 -10.18 -1.77 0.83
N PRO A 55 -10.85 -1.62 1.99
CA PRO A 55 -10.65 -0.44 2.84
C PRO A 55 -9.25 -0.37 3.45
N LEU A 56 -8.58 -1.51 3.66
CA LEU A 56 -7.22 -1.55 4.17
C LEU A 56 -6.21 -1.02 3.17
N GLY A 57 -6.38 -1.30 1.87
CA GLY A 57 -5.56 -0.69 0.83
C GLY A 57 -5.58 0.85 0.91
N THR A 58 -6.76 1.42 1.07
CA THR A 58 -6.91 2.88 1.26
C THR A 58 -6.32 3.36 2.59
N ALA A 59 -6.44 2.58 3.68
CA ALA A 59 -5.85 2.90 4.97
C ALA A 59 -4.32 2.98 4.89
N TYR A 60 -3.67 2.00 4.25
CA TYR A 60 -2.21 2.00 4.09
C TYR A 60 -1.72 3.16 3.23
N LYS A 61 -2.48 3.59 2.22
CA LYS A 61 -2.18 4.80 1.47
C LYS A 61 -2.25 6.04 2.34
N MET A 62 -3.25 6.14 3.21
CA MET A 62 -3.35 7.24 4.16
C MET A 62 -2.19 7.23 5.18
N GLU A 63 -1.75 6.07 5.65
CA GLU A 63 -0.54 5.95 6.49
C GLU A 63 0.71 6.49 5.78
N GLN A 64 0.88 6.17 4.49
CA GLN A 64 1.98 6.71 3.67
C GLN A 64 1.92 8.23 3.54
N TYR A 65 0.73 8.78 3.24
CA TYR A 65 0.53 10.24 3.20
C TYR A 65 0.82 10.90 4.55
N PHE A 66 0.34 10.31 5.65
CA PHE A 66 0.56 10.87 6.99
C PHE A 66 2.03 10.83 7.40
N ALA A 67 2.75 9.75 7.09
CA ALA A 67 4.19 9.68 7.34
C ALA A 67 4.95 10.74 6.54
N GLU A 68 4.64 10.92 5.26
CA GLU A 68 5.30 11.94 4.43
C GLU A 68 4.90 13.37 4.83
N PHE A 69 3.67 13.59 5.29
CA PHE A 69 3.26 14.88 5.83
C PHE A 69 3.97 15.19 7.14
N GLU A 70 4.15 14.23 8.04
CA GLU A 70 4.93 14.44 9.26
C GLU A 70 6.34 14.95 8.93
N THR A 71 7.07 14.27 8.05
CA THR A 71 8.42 14.67 7.65
C THR A 71 8.43 16.01 6.93
N THR A 72 7.45 16.25 6.05
CA THR A 72 7.32 17.50 5.29
C THR A 72 7.05 18.69 6.20
N PHE A 73 6.16 18.57 7.18
CA PHE A 73 5.76 19.68 8.05
C PHE A 73 6.69 19.87 9.25
N ALA A 74 7.34 18.81 9.77
CA ALA A 74 8.19 18.87 10.96
C ALA A 74 9.34 19.89 10.85
N GLY A 75 9.95 20.01 9.67
CA GLY A 75 11.07 20.92 9.41
C GLY A 75 10.67 22.36 9.06
N THR A 76 9.41 22.76 9.27
CA THR A 76 8.85 23.99 8.71
C THR A 76 8.15 24.85 9.76
N TRP A 77 7.76 26.07 9.38
CA TRP A 77 6.89 26.97 10.14
C TRP A 77 5.52 26.38 10.54
N PHE A 78 5.11 25.25 9.95
CA PHE A 78 3.90 24.50 10.30
C PHE A 78 4.16 23.25 11.16
N SER A 79 5.31 23.16 11.83
CA SER A 79 5.70 22.00 12.66
C SER A 79 4.69 21.66 13.77
N PHE A 80 3.85 22.60 14.21
CA PHE A 80 2.79 22.35 15.18
C PHE A 80 1.71 21.37 14.69
N ILE A 81 1.56 21.17 13.39
CA ILE A 81 0.61 20.20 12.80
C ILE A 81 1.23 18.81 12.73
N ALA A 82 2.56 18.69 12.65
CA ALA A 82 3.27 17.41 12.49
C ALA A 82 2.83 16.32 13.49
N PRO A 83 2.62 16.61 14.79
CA PRO A 83 2.18 15.60 15.78
C PRO A 83 0.78 15.03 15.54
N ILE A 84 -0.03 15.62 14.65
CA ILE A 84 -1.37 15.11 14.33
C ILE A 84 -1.30 13.89 13.41
N PHE A 85 -0.29 13.81 12.52
CA PHE A 85 -0.19 12.77 11.51
C PHE A 85 0.09 11.38 12.09
N PRO A 86 0.98 11.20 13.09
CA PRO A 86 1.12 9.91 13.78
C PRO A 86 -0.18 9.45 14.45
N LYS A 87 -0.95 10.38 15.03
CA LYS A 87 -2.25 10.05 15.65
C LYS A 87 -3.26 9.61 14.61
N LEU A 88 -3.29 10.27 13.44
CA LEU A 88 -4.14 9.88 12.31
C LEU A 88 -3.73 8.53 11.71
N SER A 89 -2.43 8.23 11.67
CA SER A 89 -1.91 6.93 11.24
C SER A 89 -2.42 5.77 12.12
N ASN A 90 -2.50 5.97 13.45
CA ASN A 90 -3.06 4.96 14.36
C ASN A 90 -4.55 4.67 14.13
N VAL A 91 -5.30 5.62 13.56
CA VAL A 91 -6.73 5.48 13.23
C VAL A 91 -6.98 5.40 11.72
N SER A 92 -5.94 5.06 10.94
CA SER A 92 -5.97 5.02 9.47
C SER A 92 -7.10 4.14 8.92
N SER A 93 -7.34 2.98 9.53
CA SER A 93 -8.40 2.04 9.15
C SER A 93 -9.80 2.63 9.31
N THR A 94 -10.09 3.22 10.48
CA THR A 94 -11.35 3.92 10.74
C THR A 94 -11.52 5.13 9.81
N PHE A 95 -10.46 5.93 9.64
CA PHE A 95 -10.46 7.09 8.76
C PHE A 95 -10.77 6.68 7.31
N SER A 96 -10.14 5.61 6.82
CA SER A 96 -10.38 5.04 5.50
C SER A 96 -11.84 4.65 5.31
N VAL A 97 -12.43 3.87 6.23
CA VAL A 97 -13.84 3.47 6.15
C VAL A 97 -14.77 4.69 6.13
N VAL A 98 -14.55 5.66 7.01
CA VAL A 98 -15.37 6.89 7.07
C VAL A 98 -15.27 7.67 5.77
N MET A 99 -14.07 7.87 5.23
CA MET A 99 -13.86 8.59 3.98
C MET A 99 -14.49 7.86 2.78
N ILE A 100 -14.36 6.53 2.69
CA ILE A 100 -14.96 5.72 1.62
C ILE A 100 -16.49 5.79 1.69
N VAL A 101 -17.07 5.59 2.87
CA VAL A 101 -18.51 5.69 3.07
C VAL A 101 -18.99 7.09 2.72
N PHE A 102 -18.27 8.13 3.16
CA PHE A 102 -18.57 9.51 2.83
C PHE A 102 -18.55 9.77 1.31
N GLU A 103 -17.55 9.27 0.59
CA GLU A 103 -17.43 9.40 -0.87
C GLU A 103 -18.61 8.76 -1.60
N ILE A 104 -18.97 7.52 -1.26
CA ILE A 104 -20.09 6.80 -1.90
C ILE A 104 -21.42 7.47 -1.55
N VAL A 105 -21.64 7.79 -0.28
CA VAL A 105 -22.88 8.42 0.19
C VAL A 105 -23.06 9.78 -0.47
N LEU A 106 -21.98 10.56 -0.63
CA LEU A 106 -22.02 11.82 -1.34
C LEU A 106 -22.34 11.62 -2.83
N GLY A 107 -21.79 10.57 -3.45
CA GLY A 107 -22.17 10.15 -4.80
C GLY A 107 -23.66 9.80 -4.93
N ILE A 108 -24.20 9.05 -3.96
CA ILE A 108 -25.64 8.73 -3.89
C ILE A 108 -26.47 10.01 -3.71
N MET A 109 -26.05 10.92 -2.83
CA MET A 109 -26.71 12.20 -2.60
C MET A 109 -26.75 13.07 -3.85
N LEU A 110 -25.69 13.06 -4.67
CA LEU A 110 -25.64 13.73 -5.97
C LEU A 110 -26.60 13.09 -6.98
N LEU A 111 -26.64 11.75 -7.06
CA LEU A 111 -27.55 11.04 -7.98
C LEU A 111 -29.02 11.32 -7.67
N ILE A 112 -29.41 11.26 -6.39
CA ILE A 112 -30.81 11.44 -5.98
C ILE A 112 -31.19 12.90 -5.70
N GLY A 113 -30.23 13.83 -5.65
CA GLY A 113 -30.48 15.24 -5.36
C GLY A 113 -30.86 15.52 -3.89
N ALA A 114 -30.28 14.77 -2.95
CA ALA A 114 -30.48 14.98 -1.52
C ALA A 114 -29.66 16.19 -1.03
N TYR A 115 -30.20 16.93 -0.05
CA TYR A 115 -29.52 18.04 0.66
C TYR A 115 -28.65 18.97 -0.20
N ARG A 116 -29.17 19.40 -1.36
CA ARG A 116 -28.45 20.15 -2.43
C ARG A 116 -27.32 21.10 -1.98
N LYS A 117 -27.59 22.00 -1.02
CA LYS A 117 -26.57 22.94 -0.51
C LYS A 117 -25.44 22.24 0.24
N LEU A 118 -25.77 21.32 1.14
CA LEU A 118 -24.79 20.54 1.90
C LEU A 118 -23.97 19.65 0.96
N THR A 119 -24.64 18.93 0.06
CA THR A 119 -24.01 18.04 -0.92
C THR A 119 -23.03 18.79 -1.82
N ALA A 120 -23.40 19.96 -2.33
CA ALA A 120 -22.52 20.78 -3.16
C ALA A 120 -21.24 21.23 -2.40
N TRP A 121 -21.39 21.71 -1.16
CA TRP A 121 -20.25 22.13 -0.33
C TRP A 121 -19.38 20.96 0.10
N ALA A 122 -19.99 19.84 0.50
CA ALA A 122 -19.29 18.61 0.87
C ALA A 122 -18.51 18.04 -0.32
N PHE A 123 -19.10 18.07 -1.52
CA PHE A 123 -18.45 17.63 -2.76
C PHE A 123 -17.26 18.51 -3.12
N LEU A 124 -17.40 19.83 -3.02
CA LEU A 124 -16.30 20.75 -3.23
C LEU A 124 -15.17 20.51 -2.21
N LEU A 125 -15.48 20.38 -0.92
CA LEU A 125 -14.47 20.17 0.12
C LEU A 125 -13.72 18.85 -0.10
N LEU A 126 -14.43 17.77 -0.43
CA LEU A 126 -13.82 16.47 -0.70
C LEU A 126 -12.91 16.51 -1.93
N LEU A 127 -13.32 17.21 -3.00
CA LEU A 127 -12.49 17.38 -4.19
C LEU A 127 -11.28 18.28 -3.96
N VAL A 128 -11.41 19.35 -3.17
CA VAL A 128 -10.27 20.17 -2.77
C VAL A 128 -9.28 19.35 -1.95
N PHE A 129 -9.77 18.50 -1.06
CA PHE A 129 -8.94 17.56 -0.31
C PHE A 129 -8.21 16.55 -1.22
N PHE A 130 -8.92 15.90 -2.15
CA PHE A 130 -8.28 14.98 -3.09
C PHE A 130 -7.31 15.69 -4.05
N ALA A 131 -7.66 16.87 -4.55
CA ALA A 131 -6.78 17.70 -5.38
C ALA A 131 -5.50 18.11 -4.62
N PHE A 132 -5.60 18.35 -3.32
CA PHE A 132 -4.43 18.57 -2.46
C PHE A 132 -3.55 17.33 -2.35
N LEU A 133 -4.14 16.14 -2.10
CA LEU A 133 -3.37 14.89 -2.03
C LEU A 133 -2.71 14.52 -3.36
N THR A 134 -3.47 14.53 -4.46
CA THR A 134 -2.95 14.25 -5.81
C THR A 134 -1.92 15.28 -6.24
N GLY A 135 -2.19 16.56 -5.97
CA GLY A 135 -1.28 17.66 -6.24
C GLY A 135 0.02 17.51 -5.46
N PHE A 136 -0.05 17.21 -4.16
CA PHE A 136 1.14 16.95 -3.34
C PHE A 136 1.98 15.82 -3.93
N THR A 137 1.36 14.67 -4.23
CA THR A 137 2.08 13.53 -4.82
C THR A 137 2.73 13.90 -6.15
N TYR A 138 1.99 14.53 -7.06
CA TYR A 138 2.52 14.95 -8.36
C TYR A 138 3.69 15.94 -8.21
N LEU A 139 3.54 16.93 -7.32
CA LEU A 139 4.55 17.97 -7.11
C LEU A 139 5.81 17.44 -6.41
N THR A 140 5.72 16.41 -5.57
CA THR A 140 6.92 15.78 -4.96
C THR A 140 7.87 15.17 -6.00
N GLY A 141 7.41 14.86 -7.22
CA GLY A 141 8.29 14.45 -8.31
C GLY A 141 9.32 15.51 -8.73
N TYR A 142 9.10 16.79 -8.40
CA TYR A 142 10.05 17.89 -8.61
C TYR A 142 11.01 18.10 -7.43
N VAL A 143 10.85 17.35 -6.33
CA VAL A 143 11.56 17.57 -5.06
C VAL A 143 12.64 16.50 -4.87
N PRO A 144 13.94 16.86 -4.90
CA PRO A 144 15.03 15.91 -4.64
C PRO A 144 15.00 15.32 -3.23
N GLU A 145 15.58 14.13 -3.02
CA GLU A 145 15.48 13.34 -1.77
C GLU A 145 15.85 14.07 -0.47
N LYS A 146 16.70 15.09 -0.53
CA LYS A 146 17.18 15.87 0.63
C LYS A 146 16.62 17.29 0.71
N VAL A 147 15.66 17.61 -0.15
CA VAL A 147 15.02 18.93 -0.21
C VAL A 147 13.63 18.81 0.40
N ASN A 148 13.29 19.76 1.28
CA ASN A 148 11.94 19.82 1.82
C ASN A 148 10.99 20.40 0.75
N PHE A 149 9.74 19.91 0.71
CA PHE A 149 8.71 20.32 -0.24
C PHE A 149 8.57 21.86 -0.38
N PHE A 150 8.62 22.61 0.72
CA PHE A 150 8.42 24.07 0.70
C PHE A 150 9.64 24.88 0.23
N GLN A 151 10.77 24.23 -0.07
CA GLN A 151 11.96 24.89 -0.62
C GLN A 151 11.85 25.03 -2.15
N PHE A 152 10.85 25.77 -2.63
CA PHE A 152 10.52 25.91 -4.05
C PHE A 152 11.71 26.32 -4.95
N ALA A 153 12.66 27.08 -4.42
CA ALA A 153 13.86 27.50 -5.16
C ALA A 153 14.85 26.35 -5.46
N LYS A 154 14.73 25.21 -4.77
CA LYS A 154 15.58 24.02 -4.94
C LYS A 154 14.86 22.89 -5.69
N TRP A 155 13.68 23.16 -6.25
CA TRP A 155 12.98 22.20 -7.08
C TRP A 155 13.76 21.99 -8.37
N GLY A 156 13.83 20.72 -8.78
CA GLY A 156 14.55 20.29 -9.96
C GLY A 156 13.61 19.93 -11.11
N PRO A 157 14.14 19.32 -12.18
CA PRO A 157 13.31 18.68 -13.20
C PRO A 157 12.45 17.57 -12.58
N TYR A 158 11.32 17.28 -13.21
CA TYR A 158 10.43 16.20 -12.79
C TYR A 158 11.13 14.85 -12.97
N VAL A 159 11.23 14.07 -11.90
CA VAL A 159 11.74 12.70 -11.94
C VAL A 159 10.73 11.80 -11.23
N GLU A 160 10.23 10.77 -11.92
CA GLU A 160 9.21 9.86 -11.36
C GLU A 160 9.68 9.17 -10.07
N THR A 161 10.98 8.88 -9.92
CA THR A 161 11.55 8.24 -8.73
C THR A 161 11.58 9.14 -7.49
N ASN A 162 11.47 10.46 -7.65
CA ASN A 162 11.42 11.39 -6.51
C ASN A 162 10.05 11.42 -5.82
N MET A 163 9.02 10.83 -6.46
CA MET A 163 7.68 10.80 -5.90
C MET A 163 7.65 10.04 -4.58
N LYS A 164 7.19 10.71 -3.53
CA LYS A 164 7.13 10.14 -2.17
C LYS A 164 6.01 9.14 -1.99
N VAL A 165 4.94 9.26 -2.78
CA VAL A 165 3.83 8.31 -2.85
C VAL A 165 3.63 7.92 -4.32
N THR A 166 3.61 6.63 -4.63
CA THR A 166 3.67 6.15 -6.02
C THR A 166 2.32 6.14 -6.74
N ASP A 167 1.21 6.16 -6.01
CA ASP A 167 -0.14 6.25 -6.57
C ASP A 167 -1.08 6.98 -5.58
N CYS A 168 -2.14 7.61 -6.09
CA CYS A 168 -3.07 8.37 -5.26
C CYS A 168 -4.11 7.49 -4.51
N GLY A 169 -4.27 6.22 -4.90
CA GLY A 169 -5.29 5.35 -4.32
C GLY A 169 -6.75 5.73 -4.63
N CYS A 170 -7.01 6.69 -5.54
CA CYS A 170 -8.38 7.12 -5.88
C CYS A 170 -9.31 5.99 -6.32
N PHE A 171 -8.80 4.94 -6.96
CA PHE A 171 -9.58 3.77 -7.40
C PHE A 171 -9.10 2.49 -6.72
N GLY A 172 -8.49 2.60 -5.53
CA GLY A 172 -7.86 1.47 -4.85
C GLY A 172 -6.87 0.71 -5.74
N ASP A 173 -6.79 -0.60 -5.55
CA ASP A 173 -5.92 -1.48 -6.34
C ASP A 173 -6.50 -1.87 -7.71
N PHE A 174 -7.75 -1.52 -8.03
CA PHE A 174 -8.37 -1.83 -9.31
C PHE A 174 -7.75 -1.04 -10.47
N LEU A 175 -7.48 0.26 -10.25
CA LEU A 175 -6.90 1.13 -11.27
C LEU A 175 -5.88 2.09 -10.65
N LYS A 176 -4.59 1.76 -10.82
CA LYS A 176 -3.49 2.62 -10.42
C LYS A 176 -3.28 3.69 -11.48
N LEU A 177 -3.55 4.93 -11.11
CA LEU A 177 -3.37 6.09 -11.97
C LEU A 177 -2.05 6.77 -11.65
N LYS A 178 -1.32 7.17 -12.70
CA LYS A 178 -0.18 8.08 -12.55
C LYS A 178 -0.65 9.34 -11.81
N PRO A 179 0.13 9.87 -10.85
CA PRO A 179 -0.29 11.02 -10.03
C PRO A 179 -0.72 12.24 -10.85
N GLY A 180 -0.02 12.56 -11.95
CA GLY A 180 -0.41 13.67 -12.84
C GLY A 180 -1.78 13.50 -13.49
N VAL A 181 -2.14 12.26 -13.89
CA VAL A 181 -3.48 11.96 -14.44
C VAL A 181 -4.56 12.09 -13.36
N SER A 182 -4.25 11.64 -12.14
CA SER A 182 -5.17 11.78 -11.00
C SER A 182 -5.41 13.24 -10.62
N PHE A 183 -4.35 14.05 -10.60
CA PHE A 183 -4.40 15.48 -10.31
C PHE A 183 -5.22 16.24 -11.37
N LEU A 184 -4.96 15.98 -12.65
CA LEU A 184 -5.75 16.58 -13.74
C LEU A 184 -7.23 16.21 -13.64
N LYS A 185 -7.53 14.94 -13.32
CA LYS A 185 -8.90 14.48 -13.10
C LYS A 185 -9.57 15.26 -11.96
N ASP A 186 -8.91 15.45 -10.82
CA ASP A 186 -9.47 16.21 -9.70
C ASP A 186 -9.67 17.70 -10.07
N ILE A 187 -8.74 18.33 -10.79
CA ILE A 187 -8.89 19.70 -11.31
C ILE A 187 -10.12 19.82 -12.22
N VAL A 188 -10.30 18.88 -13.15
CA VAL A 188 -11.46 18.89 -14.05
C VAL A 188 -12.76 18.74 -13.25
N LEU A 189 -12.76 17.93 -12.19
CA LEU A 189 -13.92 17.74 -11.32
C LEU A 189 -14.21 18.94 -10.40
N LEU A 190 -13.23 19.84 -10.16
CA LEU A 190 -13.49 21.09 -9.45
C LEU A 190 -14.45 22.01 -10.23
N VAL A 191 -14.47 21.94 -11.57
CA VAL A 191 -15.39 22.75 -12.39
C VAL A 191 -16.87 22.45 -12.06
N PRO A 192 -17.38 21.20 -12.15
CA PRO A 192 -18.74 20.90 -11.73
C PRO A 192 -18.96 21.13 -10.22
N ALA A 193 -17.93 20.98 -9.37
CA ALA A 193 -18.05 21.26 -7.94
C ALA A 193 -18.37 22.73 -7.65
N LEU A 194 -17.63 23.65 -8.28
CA LEU A 194 -17.87 25.09 -8.18
C LEU A 194 -19.24 25.47 -8.76
N LEU A 195 -19.62 24.86 -9.89
CA LEU A 195 -20.95 25.04 -10.48
C LEU A 195 -22.06 24.58 -9.52
N PHE A 196 -21.89 23.46 -8.82
CA PHE A 196 -22.87 23.00 -7.83
C PHE A 196 -23.00 23.96 -6.66
N VAL A 197 -21.91 24.54 -6.15
CA VAL A 197 -22.00 25.51 -5.05
C VAL A 197 -22.76 26.77 -5.48
N TRP A 198 -22.42 27.32 -6.65
CA TRP A 198 -23.08 28.52 -7.17
C TRP A 198 -24.55 28.27 -7.57
N ARG A 199 -24.83 27.15 -8.24
CA ARG A 199 -26.15 26.80 -8.80
C ARG A 199 -26.83 25.62 -8.11
N HIS A 200 -26.62 25.43 -6.80
CA HIS A 200 -27.21 24.32 -6.02
C HIS A 200 -28.75 24.29 -6.08
N ARG A 201 -29.42 25.41 -6.39
CA ARG A 201 -30.89 25.48 -6.53
C ARG A 201 -31.40 24.84 -7.83
N ASP A 202 -30.53 24.66 -8.82
CA ASP A 202 -30.86 24.09 -10.13
C ASP A 202 -30.60 22.58 -10.20
N MET A 203 -29.99 22.03 -9.15
CA MET A 203 -29.82 20.59 -8.98
C MET A 203 -31.18 19.87 -8.94
N HIS A 204 -31.28 18.78 -9.69
CA HIS A 204 -32.46 17.93 -9.75
C HIS A 204 -32.71 17.24 -8.41
N GLN A 205 -33.93 16.76 -8.20
CA GLN A 205 -34.28 16.00 -7.00
C GLN A 205 -35.14 14.82 -7.41
N LEU A 206 -34.62 13.63 -7.15
CA LEU A 206 -35.36 12.38 -7.35
C LEU A 206 -36.14 12.04 -6.08
N PHE A 207 -37.27 11.36 -6.26
CA PHE A 207 -38.12 10.87 -5.17
C PHE A 207 -38.69 11.94 -4.23
N ARG A 208 -39.42 11.50 -3.21
CA ARG A 208 -39.94 12.35 -2.12
C ARG A 208 -38.86 12.59 -1.06
N PRO A 209 -38.94 13.68 -0.27
CA PRO A 209 -37.93 13.99 0.76
C PRO A 209 -37.67 12.85 1.75
N GLY A 210 -38.73 12.16 2.23
CA GLY A 210 -38.59 11.03 3.15
C GLY A 210 -37.80 9.87 2.54
N ALA A 211 -38.10 9.51 1.29
CA ALA A 211 -37.38 8.45 0.58
C ALA A 211 -35.89 8.77 0.41
N ARG A 212 -35.54 10.02 0.08
CA ARG A 212 -34.13 10.43 -0.03
C ARG A 212 -33.38 10.29 1.30
N LEU A 213 -34.01 10.70 2.41
CA LEU A 213 -33.43 10.56 3.73
C LEU A 213 -33.23 9.07 4.08
N THR A 214 -34.25 8.24 3.87
CA THR A 214 -34.16 6.79 4.11
C THR A 214 -33.05 6.14 3.28
N ILE A 215 -32.97 6.43 1.98
CA ILE A 215 -31.90 5.90 1.10
C ILE A 215 -30.52 6.32 1.62
N THR A 216 -30.35 7.59 1.97
CA THR A 216 -29.07 8.11 2.48
C THR A 216 -28.69 7.43 3.80
N ALA A 217 -29.61 7.34 4.77
CA ALA A 217 -29.37 6.73 6.07
C ALA A 217 -29.06 5.22 5.96
N LEU A 218 -29.84 4.48 5.16
CA LEU A 218 -29.61 3.05 4.93
C LEU A 218 -28.27 2.82 4.21
N SER A 219 -27.90 3.67 3.25
CA SER A 219 -26.62 3.55 2.55
C SER A 219 -25.43 3.69 3.50
N ILE A 220 -25.48 4.61 4.48
CA ILE A 220 -24.42 4.77 5.49
C ILE A 220 -24.24 3.47 6.28
N VAL A 221 -25.33 2.89 6.80
CA VAL A 221 -25.28 1.66 7.60
C VAL A 221 -24.79 0.48 6.77
N ALA A 222 -25.36 0.28 5.58
CA ALA A 222 -25.03 -0.83 4.69
C ALA A 222 -23.57 -0.76 4.21
N LEU A 223 -23.08 0.42 3.81
CA LEU A 223 -21.71 0.61 3.32
C LEU A 223 -20.68 0.51 4.44
N THR A 224 -21.03 0.92 5.66
CA THR A 224 -20.16 0.73 6.83
C THR A 224 -20.02 -0.76 7.14
N TYR A 225 -21.15 -1.49 7.17
CA TYR A 225 -21.12 -2.94 7.37
C TYR A 225 -20.31 -3.66 6.28
N TYR A 226 -20.54 -3.31 5.01
CA TYR A 226 -19.82 -3.89 3.87
C TYR A 226 -18.31 -3.62 3.94
N SER A 227 -17.91 -2.38 4.23
CA SER A 227 -16.49 -2.03 4.39
C SER A 227 -15.84 -2.84 5.51
N LEU A 228 -16.49 -2.95 6.67
CA LEU A 228 -15.97 -3.74 7.79
C LEU A 228 -15.92 -5.25 7.44
N SER A 229 -16.89 -5.77 6.68
CA SER A 229 -16.93 -7.17 6.19
C SER A 229 -15.63 -7.58 5.52
N ASN A 230 -15.14 -6.73 4.61
CA ASN A 230 -14.02 -7.00 3.72
C ASN A 230 -12.62 -6.96 4.36
N TYR A 231 -12.50 -6.64 5.66
CA TYR A 231 -11.20 -6.71 6.34
C TYR A 231 -11.22 -7.12 7.81
N VAL A 232 -12.33 -6.93 8.53
CA VAL A 232 -12.42 -7.29 9.95
C VAL A 232 -12.75 -8.76 10.11
N TRP A 233 -13.60 -9.31 9.25
CA TRP A 233 -14.13 -10.67 9.37
C TRP A 233 -13.62 -11.60 8.28
N ASP A 234 -13.39 -11.09 7.08
CA ASP A 234 -12.89 -11.85 5.95
C ASP A 234 -11.90 -11.05 5.12
N LEU A 235 -11.32 -11.69 4.11
CA LEU A 235 -10.59 -11.01 3.04
C LEU A 235 -11.55 -10.28 2.09
N PRO A 236 -11.06 -9.33 1.27
CA PRO A 236 -11.83 -8.71 0.21
C PRO A 236 -12.55 -9.72 -0.68
N ASP A 237 -13.84 -9.49 -0.95
CA ASP A 237 -14.66 -10.37 -1.82
C ASP A 237 -14.04 -10.51 -3.23
N ILE A 238 -13.52 -9.39 -3.76
CA ILE A 238 -12.85 -9.34 -5.05
C ILE A 238 -11.40 -8.94 -4.83
N ASP A 239 -10.50 -9.82 -5.24
CA ASP A 239 -9.07 -9.63 -5.07
C ASP A 239 -8.44 -8.94 -6.30
N PHE A 240 -8.17 -7.64 -6.18
CA PHE A 240 -7.48 -6.85 -7.21
C PHE A 240 -5.95 -6.89 -7.09
N ARG A 241 -5.41 -7.59 -6.09
CA ARG A 241 -3.98 -7.56 -5.78
C ARG A 241 -3.20 -8.45 -6.74
N PRO A 242 -1.90 -8.17 -6.97
CA PRO A 242 -1.05 -9.02 -7.80
C PRO A 242 -0.95 -10.47 -7.26
N PHE A 243 -0.95 -10.64 -5.94
CA PHE A 243 -0.83 -11.93 -5.25
C PHE A 243 -2.17 -12.68 -5.06
N LYS A 244 -3.13 -12.46 -5.97
CA LYS A 244 -4.43 -13.13 -5.90
C LYS A 244 -4.31 -14.65 -6.13
N ARG A 245 -5.35 -15.38 -5.73
CA ARG A 245 -5.44 -16.84 -5.88
C ARG A 245 -5.21 -17.25 -7.34
N GLY A 246 -4.42 -18.31 -7.53
CA GLY A 246 -4.08 -18.90 -8.83
C GLY A 246 -2.86 -18.29 -9.53
N VAL A 247 -2.31 -17.17 -9.04
CA VAL A 247 -1.12 -16.55 -9.63
C VAL A 247 0.14 -17.32 -9.23
N ASN A 248 1.00 -17.62 -10.22
CA ASN A 248 2.36 -18.11 -9.98
C ASN A 248 3.32 -16.93 -9.83
N ILE A 249 3.78 -16.69 -8.60
CA ILE A 249 4.69 -15.60 -8.25
C ILE A 249 6.05 -15.81 -8.94
N ALA A 250 6.57 -17.03 -8.95
CA ALA A 250 7.87 -17.36 -9.53
C ALA A 250 7.88 -17.09 -11.03
N GLU A 251 6.95 -17.70 -11.77
CA GLU A 251 6.85 -17.53 -13.23
C GLU A 251 6.57 -16.08 -13.63
N GLN A 252 5.75 -15.37 -12.86
CA GLN A 252 5.43 -13.98 -13.16
C GLN A 252 6.62 -13.07 -12.89
N LYS A 253 7.40 -13.32 -11.83
CA LYS A 253 8.64 -12.59 -11.53
C LYS A 253 9.67 -12.80 -12.63
N ASP A 254 9.84 -14.04 -13.11
CA ASP A 254 10.75 -14.36 -14.22
C ASP A 254 10.33 -13.62 -15.50
N LYS A 255 9.04 -13.67 -15.87
CA LYS A 255 8.51 -12.97 -17.06
C LYS A 255 8.67 -11.45 -16.97
N GLU A 256 8.42 -10.86 -15.79
CA GLU A 256 8.61 -9.43 -15.56
C GLU A 256 10.09 -9.05 -15.67
N SER A 257 10.99 -9.84 -15.08
CA SER A 257 12.44 -9.60 -15.18
C SER A 257 12.97 -9.74 -16.61
N GLU A 258 12.53 -10.75 -17.35
CA GLU A 258 12.86 -10.91 -18.77
C GLU A 258 12.36 -9.74 -19.60
N ALA A 259 11.13 -9.26 -19.35
CA ALA A 259 10.56 -8.12 -20.06
C ALA A 259 11.29 -6.81 -19.74
N GLU A 260 11.75 -6.61 -18.49
CA GLU A 260 12.56 -5.46 -18.09
C GLU A 260 13.97 -5.49 -18.71
N ASN A 261 14.59 -6.66 -18.79
CA ASN A 261 15.89 -6.85 -19.42
C ASN A 261 15.83 -6.73 -20.95
N ALA A 262 14.68 -7.04 -21.56
CA ALA A 262 14.44 -6.89 -22.98
C ALA A 262 14.09 -5.46 -23.43
N VAL A 263 14.06 -4.50 -22.49
CA VAL A 263 13.81 -3.09 -22.81
C VAL A 263 14.96 -2.51 -23.62
N GLU A 264 14.66 -2.08 -24.85
CA GLU A 264 15.63 -1.45 -25.74
C GLU A 264 15.74 0.06 -25.46
N ILE A 265 16.93 0.62 -25.71
CA ILE A 265 17.15 2.07 -25.65
C ILE A 265 16.59 2.66 -26.94
N VAL A 266 15.53 3.47 -26.83
CA VAL A 266 14.84 4.06 -27.99
C VAL A 266 15.44 5.39 -28.39
N ALA A 267 15.87 6.19 -27.41
CA ALA A 267 16.47 7.50 -27.64
C ALA A 267 17.42 7.90 -26.50
N TYR A 268 18.29 8.86 -26.77
CA TYR A 268 19.06 9.57 -25.75
C TYR A 268 18.56 11.01 -25.66
N LYS A 269 18.32 11.47 -24.44
CA LYS A 269 18.10 12.87 -24.14
C LYS A 269 19.44 13.47 -23.71
N LEU A 270 19.93 14.40 -24.51
CA LEU A 270 21.23 15.03 -24.37
C LEU A 270 21.01 16.43 -23.78
N THR A 271 21.62 16.72 -22.63
CA THR A 271 21.55 18.04 -22.01
C THR A 271 22.92 18.71 -22.04
N ASN A 272 23.04 19.86 -22.69
CA ASN A 272 24.31 20.60 -22.74
C ASN A 272 24.58 21.28 -21.39
N LYS A 273 25.74 21.01 -20.80
CA LYS A 273 26.14 21.52 -19.47
C LYS A 273 26.37 23.03 -19.43
N LYS A 274 26.60 23.68 -20.58
CA LYS A 274 26.91 25.13 -20.68
C LYS A 274 25.70 25.95 -21.15
N SER A 275 24.92 25.47 -22.12
CA SER A 275 23.77 26.20 -22.67
C SER A 275 22.42 25.81 -22.05
N GLY A 276 22.34 24.65 -21.39
CA GLY A 276 21.07 24.09 -20.90
C GLY A 276 20.15 23.58 -22.03
N GLU A 277 20.66 23.49 -23.27
CA GLU A 277 19.92 22.97 -24.41
C GLU A 277 19.68 21.46 -24.27
N VAL A 278 18.42 21.04 -24.47
CA VAL A 278 17.98 19.64 -24.36
C VAL A 278 17.62 19.14 -25.76
N VAL A 279 18.30 18.09 -26.23
CA VAL A 279 18.06 17.48 -27.54
C VAL A 279 17.74 16.00 -27.35
N GLU A 280 16.60 15.55 -27.88
CA GLU A 280 16.25 14.13 -27.92
C GLU A 280 16.69 13.54 -29.26
N VAL A 281 17.59 12.56 -29.23
CA VAL A 281 18.14 11.90 -30.42
C VAL A 281 17.77 10.42 -30.39
N PRO A 282 17.05 9.88 -31.39
CA PRO A 282 16.78 8.44 -31.49
C PRO A 282 18.06 7.61 -31.45
N TYR A 283 18.03 6.42 -30.84
CA TYR A 283 19.21 5.58 -30.61
C TYR A 283 20.01 5.32 -31.90
N ALA A 284 19.32 5.03 -33.00
CA ALA A 284 19.92 4.81 -34.31
C ALA A 284 20.68 6.03 -34.86
N GLU A 285 20.18 7.25 -34.60
CA GLU A 285 20.83 8.50 -34.99
C GLU A 285 21.95 8.89 -34.03
N PHE A 286 21.81 8.58 -32.74
CA PHE A 286 22.81 8.86 -31.72
C PHE A 286 24.11 8.10 -32.01
N LEU A 287 24.03 6.82 -32.40
CA LEU A 287 25.21 6.04 -32.80
C LEU A 287 25.98 6.66 -33.97
N GLN A 288 25.28 7.35 -34.88
CA GLN A 288 25.91 8.00 -36.04
C GLN A 288 26.48 9.39 -35.70
N LYS A 289 25.87 10.10 -34.74
CA LYS A 289 26.22 11.48 -34.37
C LYS A 289 26.95 11.60 -33.03
N ILE A 290 27.43 10.49 -32.46
CA ILE A 290 28.09 10.46 -31.14
C ILE A 290 29.29 11.42 -31.03
N GLN A 291 29.97 11.72 -32.15
CA GLN A 291 31.08 12.68 -32.18
C GLN A 291 30.64 14.15 -32.02
N GLN A 292 29.37 14.48 -32.32
CA GLN A 292 28.81 15.83 -32.17
C GLN A 292 28.42 16.15 -30.72
N TYR A 293 28.32 15.13 -29.88
CA TYR A 293 27.96 15.25 -28.48
C TYR A 293 29.09 14.62 -27.65
N PRO A 294 30.10 15.38 -27.23
CA PRO A 294 31.13 14.86 -26.35
C PRO A 294 30.64 14.83 -24.89
N THR A 295 30.97 13.75 -24.17
CA THR A 295 30.51 13.48 -22.78
C THR A 295 31.01 14.50 -21.76
N GLU A 296 32.06 15.25 -22.12
CA GLU A 296 32.57 16.37 -21.34
C GLU A 296 31.57 17.53 -21.31
N GLU A 297 30.89 17.82 -22.42
CA GLU A 297 29.98 18.96 -22.58
C GLU A 297 28.49 18.59 -22.49
N TRP A 298 28.14 17.33 -22.71
CA TRP A 298 26.76 16.84 -22.71
C TRP A 298 26.55 15.76 -21.65
N GLU A 299 25.40 15.84 -20.98
CA GLU A 299 24.89 14.80 -20.09
C GLU A 299 23.88 13.93 -20.85
N TYR A 300 24.03 12.61 -20.75
CA TYR A 300 23.20 11.64 -21.46
C TYR A 300 22.21 10.99 -20.51
N GLU A 301 20.94 11.11 -20.85
CA GLU A 301 19.85 10.40 -20.20
C GLU A 301 19.27 9.39 -21.20
N GLN A 302 19.27 8.11 -20.85
CA GLN A 302 18.73 7.05 -21.72
C GLN A 302 17.21 7.00 -21.62
N ILE A 303 16.52 7.18 -22.75
CA ILE A 303 15.09 6.93 -22.88
C ILE A 303 14.92 5.48 -23.33
N LYS A 304 14.49 4.65 -22.39
CA LYS A 304 14.18 3.24 -22.57
C LYS A 304 12.75 3.04 -23.06
N SER A 305 12.48 2.00 -23.85
CA SER A 305 11.10 1.64 -24.21
C SER A 305 10.30 1.21 -22.98
N GLU A 306 8.97 1.29 -23.03
CA GLU A 306 8.15 0.61 -22.03
C GLU A 306 8.33 -0.91 -22.17
N PRO A 307 8.47 -1.67 -21.08
CA PRO A 307 8.60 -3.13 -21.15
C PRO A 307 7.32 -3.75 -21.72
N ALA A 308 7.47 -4.86 -22.45
CA ALA A 308 6.33 -5.58 -23.03
C ALA A 308 5.35 -6.09 -21.96
N ILE A 309 5.85 -6.37 -20.75
CA ILE A 309 5.06 -6.70 -19.57
C ILE A 309 5.34 -5.63 -18.51
N PRO A 310 4.30 -4.93 -18.00
CA PRO A 310 4.50 -3.93 -16.97
C PRO A 310 4.93 -4.58 -15.66
N ARG A 311 5.93 -3.99 -15.00
CA ARG A 311 6.38 -4.37 -13.66
C ARG A 311 5.23 -4.33 -12.66
N THR A 312 5.05 -5.39 -11.89
CA THR A 312 4.06 -5.44 -10.80
C THR A 312 4.75 -5.57 -9.45
N LYS A 313 3.95 -5.54 -8.36
CA LYS A 313 4.48 -5.78 -7.00
C LYS A 313 4.98 -7.21 -6.78
N ILE A 314 4.80 -8.12 -7.74
CA ILE A 314 5.41 -9.46 -7.71
C ILE A 314 6.92 -9.38 -7.91
N SER A 315 7.41 -8.47 -8.77
CA SER A 315 8.85 -8.25 -8.93
C SER A 315 9.53 -7.82 -7.64
N ASP A 316 8.83 -7.06 -6.78
CA ASP A 316 9.28 -6.63 -5.46
C ASP A 316 9.24 -7.77 -4.40
N PHE A 317 8.82 -8.99 -4.75
CA PHE A 317 8.80 -10.11 -3.80
C PHE A 317 10.24 -10.56 -3.49
N GLU A 318 10.74 -10.12 -2.35
CA GLU A 318 12.05 -10.44 -1.81
C GLU A 318 11.90 -10.72 -0.31
N VAL A 319 12.48 -11.84 0.13
CA VAL A 319 12.35 -12.35 1.49
C VAL A 319 13.72 -12.71 1.99
N SER A 320 14.12 -12.14 3.12
CA SER A 320 15.41 -12.40 3.77
C SER A 320 15.24 -13.10 5.10
N ASP A 321 16.25 -13.85 5.52
CA ASP A 321 16.34 -14.36 6.88
C ASP A 321 16.79 -13.29 7.88
N VAL A 322 16.91 -13.69 9.15
CA VAL A 322 17.33 -12.79 10.26
C VAL A 322 18.77 -12.29 10.08
N THR A 323 19.59 -13.02 9.32
CA THR A 323 20.98 -12.63 9.00
C THR A 323 21.08 -11.71 7.78
N GLY A 324 19.97 -11.49 7.07
CA GLY A 324 19.93 -10.72 5.82
C GLY A 324 20.22 -11.57 4.57
N SER A 325 20.29 -12.89 4.69
CA SER A 325 20.46 -13.78 3.52
C SER A 325 19.15 -13.93 2.77
N ASP A 326 19.18 -13.78 1.45
CA ASP A 326 18.00 -13.96 0.59
C ASP A 326 17.55 -15.44 0.55
N VAL A 327 16.27 -15.68 0.84
CA VAL A 327 15.61 -17.00 0.82
C VAL A 327 14.48 -17.08 -0.21
N THR A 328 14.32 -16.06 -1.05
CA THR A 328 13.21 -15.91 -2.01
C THR A 328 13.10 -17.11 -2.94
N GLU A 329 14.20 -17.48 -3.61
CA GLU A 329 14.20 -18.61 -4.55
C GLU A 329 13.89 -19.95 -3.86
N ALA A 330 14.36 -20.12 -2.62
CA ALA A 330 14.11 -21.34 -1.84
C ALA A 330 12.63 -21.48 -1.43
N ILE A 331 11.92 -20.35 -1.30
CA ILE A 331 10.48 -20.30 -1.06
C ILE A 331 9.71 -20.54 -2.35
N LEU A 332 10.08 -19.82 -3.43
CA LEU A 332 9.34 -19.81 -4.69
C LEU A 332 9.49 -21.11 -5.48
N ARG A 333 10.64 -21.77 -5.42
CA ARG A 333 10.91 -23.03 -6.15
C ARG A 333 10.60 -24.29 -5.35
N ASP A 334 9.91 -24.16 -4.21
CA ASP A 334 9.49 -25.33 -3.45
C ASP A 334 8.37 -26.09 -4.17
N SER A 335 8.68 -27.30 -4.64
CA SER A 335 7.72 -28.18 -5.30
C SER A 335 6.62 -28.72 -4.38
N SER A 336 6.87 -28.74 -3.07
CA SER A 336 5.91 -29.18 -2.06
C SER A 336 4.96 -28.04 -1.66
N TYR A 337 3.85 -28.40 -1.00
CA TYR A 337 3.00 -27.39 -0.37
C TYR A 337 3.76 -26.69 0.76
N SER A 338 3.62 -25.37 0.84
CA SER A 338 4.14 -24.59 1.95
C SER A 338 3.11 -23.59 2.50
N PHE A 339 3.18 -23.34 3.80
CA PHE A 339 2.33 -22.42 4.52
C PHE A 339 3.12 -21.15 4.84
N MET A 340 2.78 -20.08 4.16
CA MET A 340 3.34 -18.75 4.36
C MET A 340 2.37 -17.91 5.19
N VAL A 341 2.76 -17.57 6.41
CA VAL A 341 1.98 -16.64 7.25
C VAL A 341 2.55 -15.25 7.14
N ILE A 342 1.72 -14.30 6.74
CA ILE A 342 2.08 -12.89 6.66
C ILE A 342 1.64 -12.18 7.93
N ALA A 343 2.59 -11.49 8.56
CA ALA A 343 2.37 -10.70 9.76
C ALA A 343 3.13 -9.38 9.66
N TYR A 344 2.59 -8.41 8.91
CA TYR A 344 3.28 -7.15 8.61
C TYR A 344 3.61 -6.30 9.85
N LYS A 345 3.00 -6.57 11.01
CA LYS A 345 3.28 -5.88 12.27
C LYS A 345 2.91 -6.74 13.45
N PHE A 346 3.83 -6.91 14.41
CA PHE A 346 3.50 -7.50 15.70
C PHE A 346 2.97 -6.44 16.66
N TYR A 347 1.75 -6.63 17.16
CA TYR A 347 1.13 -5.69 18.10
C TYR A 347 1.63 -5.95 19.52
N GLY A 348 2.33 -4.96 20.07
CA GLY A 348 2.88 -4.98 21.42
C GLY A 348 3.60 -3.67 21.72
N THR A 349 3.78 -3.39 23.00
CA THR A 349 4.57 -2.26 23.51
C THR A 349 5.97 -2.73 23.88
N GLU A 350 6.93 -1.83 23.72
CA GLU A 350 8.31 -2.02 24.13
C GLU A 350 8.60 -1.13 25.33
N SER A 351 9.20 -1.69 26.37
CA SER A 351 9.69 -0.92 27.50
C SER A 351 11.15 -1.25 27.78
N PRO A 352 11.99 -0.25 28.06
CA PRO A 352 13.34 -0.50 28.53
C PRO A 352 13.28 -1.13 29.92
N ALA A 353 13.93 -2.27 30.09
CA ALA A 353 14.04 -2.98 31.35
C ALA A 353 15.52 -3.27 31.66
N LYS A 354 15.80 -3.59 32.93
CA LYS A 354 17.14 -3.98 33.37
C LYS A 354 17.08 -5.37 33.97
N LYS A 355 18.00 -6.24 33.55
CA LYS A 355 18.16 -7.57 34.15
C LYS A 355 19.58 -7.69 34.68
N THR A 356 19.69 -8.21 35.89
CA THR A 356 20.97 -8.61 36.46
C THR A 356 21.39 -9.92 35.82
N VAL A 357 22.46 -9.90 35.04
CA VAL A 357 23.10 -11.10 34.49
C VAL A 357 24.41 -11.34 35.21
N VAL A 358 24.74 -12.61 35.39
CA VAL A 358 26.01 -13.03 35.99
C VAL A 358 27.03 -13.07 34.87
N ASP A 359 27.98 -12.14 34.88
CA ASP A 359 29.09 -12.09 33.93
C ASP A 359 30.31 -12.83 34.51
N THR A 360 31.05 -13.54 33.67
CA THR A 360 32.22 -14.32 34.10
C THR A 360 33.48 -13.49 33.92
N LEU A 361 34.22 -13.28 35.01
CA LEU A 361 35.52 -12.60 34.96
C LEU A 361 36.61 -13.61 34.60
N PHE A 362 37.41 -13.28 33.60
CA PHE A 362 38.53 -14.09 33.15
C PHE A 362 39.85 -13.39 33.49
N ALA A 363 40.79 -14.14 34.07
CA ALA A 363 42.20 -13.81 34.13
C ALA A 363 42.94 -14.60 33.05
N ILE A 364 43.95 -13.99 32.44
CA ILE A 364 44.80 -14.68 31.48
C ILE A 364 46.08 -15.06 32.21
N ASP A 365 46.28 -16.36 32.41
CA ASP A 365 47.53 -16.87 32.96
C ASP A 365 48.45 -17.29 31.80
N THR A 366 49.74 -17.03 31.97
CA THR A 366 50.76 -17.52 31.04
C THR A 366 51.35 -18.80 31.61
N ILE A 367 51.12 -19.93 30.94
CA ILE A 367 51.75 -21.19 31.30
C ILE A 367 52.96 -21.37 30.39
N ARG A 368 54.14 -21.49 31.00
CA ARG A 368 55.40 -21.71 30.29
C ARG A 368 55.80 -23.17 30.40
N THR A 369 56.05 -23.80 29.27
CA THR A 369 56.77 -25.08 29.17
C THR A 369 58.15 -24.79 28.57
N ALA A 370 59.08 -25.75 28.65
CA ALA A 370 60.50 -25.55 28.34
C ALA A 370 60.78 -24.80 27.02
N ASP A 371 59.95 -24.99 25.98
CA ASP A 371 60.15 -24.41 24.65
C ASP A 371 59.02 -23.48 24.16
N THR A 372 57.88 -23.38 24.85
CA THR A 372 56.74 -22.52 24.43
C THR A 372 55.93 -21.97 25.60
N ALA A 373 55.32 -20.81 25.40
CA ALA A 373 54.39 -20.20 26.36
C ALA A 373 53.00 -20.11 25.73
N TYR A 374 51.98 -20.60 26.43
CA TYR A 374 50.58 -20.47 26.02
C TYR A 374 49.78 -19.65 27.03
N LEU A 375 48.89 -18.82 26.50
CA LEU A 375 47.94 -18.03 27.28
C LEU A 375 46.69 -18.87 27.52
N GLN A 376 46.36 -19.13 28.78
CA GLN A 376 45.13 -19.84 29.15
C GLN A 376 44.20 -18.93 29.93
N LYS A 377 42.94 -18.84 29.48
CA LYS A 377 41.89 -18.13 30.21
C LYS A 377 41.49 -18.96 31.43
N ARG A 378 41.65 -18.40 32.63
CA ARG A 378 41.14 -18.95 33.90
C ARG A 378 39.98 -18.11 34.38
N ILE A 379 38.90 -18.75 34.82
CA ILE A 379 37.76 -18.07 35.44
C ILE A 379 38.19 -17.60 36.84
N THR A 380 38.18 -16.30 37.08
CA THR A 380 38.60 -15.67 38.35
C THR A 380 37.44 -15.44 39.29
N GLY A 381 36.22 -15.37 38.76
CA GLY A 381 35.00 -15.16 39.53
C GLY A 381 33.83 -14.77 38.65
N THR A 382 32.72 -14.45 39.28
CA THR A 382 31.52 -13.96 38.60
C THR A 382 31.12 -12.61 39.17
N GLN A 383 30.71 -11.68 38.31
CA GLN A 383 30.22 -10.37 38.72
C GLN A 383 28.79 -10.18 38.22
N ASN A 384 27.92 -9.65 39.08
CA ASN A 384 26.61 -9.20 38.67
C ASN A 384 26.74 -7.94 37.83
N LYS A 385 26.29 -8.00 36.58
CA LYS A 385 26.26 -6.89 35.65
C LYS A 385 24.82 -6.56 35.31
N GLU A 386 24.42 -5.31 35.49
CA GLU A 386 23.13 -4.83 34.98
C GLU A 386 23.24 -4.67 33.46
N VAL A 387 22.41 -5.41 32.73
CA VAL A 387 22.29 -5.24 31.28
C VAL A 387 20.90 -4.69 30.99
N ALA A 388 20.87 -3.59 30.24
CA ALA A 388 19.64 -3.05 29.68
C ALA A 388 19.14 -3.99 28.58
N TYR A 389 17.87 -4.37 28.65
CA TYR A 389 17.21 -5.18 27.64
C TYR A 389 15.83 -4.60 27.34
N THR A 390 15.32 -4.84 26.13
CA THR A 390 13.96 -4.45 25.77
C THR A 390 13.01 -5.53 26.26
N GLN A 391 12.06 -5.14 27.10
CA GLN A 391 10.94 -5.99 27.48
C GLN A 391 9.80 -5.77 26.50
N TYR A 392 9.28 -6.85 25.93
CA TYR A 392 8.15 -6.83 25.02
C TYR A 392 6.88 -7.23 25.77
N GLN A 393 5.86 -6.37 25.69
CA GLN A 393 4.52 -6.67 26.19
C GLN A 393 3.58 -6.79 25.00
N TRP A 394 3.22 -8.03 24.67
CA TRP A 394 2.36 -8.32 23.53
C TRP A 394 0.89 -8.07 23.85
N ASP A 395 0.12 -7.66 22.84
CA ASP A 395 -1.34 -7.59 22.94
C ASP A 395 -1.91 -9.02 23.12
N GLU A 396 -2.64 -9.24 24.21
CA GLU A 396 -3.23 -10.54 24.54
C GLU A 396 -4.23 -11.01 23.47
N ASP A 397 -5.03 -10.09 22.93
CA ASP A 397 -5.98 -10.40 21.86
C ASP A 397 -5.22 -10.77 20.59
N TYR A 398 -4.07 -10.15 20.33
CA TYR A 398 -3.24 -10.51 19.18
C TYR A 398 -2.62 -11.90 19.35
N LEU A 399 -2.01 -12.22 20.50
CA LEU A 399 -1.47 -13.55 20.77
C LEU A 399 -2.56 -14.63 20.73
N ALA A 400 -3.78 -14.33 21.20
CA ALA A 400 -4.89 -15.26 21.15
C ALA A 400 -5.27 -15.65 19.70
N LYS A 401 -5.18 -14.72 18.74
CA LYS A 401 -5.43 -15.01 17.31
C LYS A 401 -4.43 -16.04 16.78
N TRP A 402 -3.16 -15.89 17.12
CA TRP A 402 -2.10 -16.82 16.73
C TRP A 402 -2.27 -18.18 17.38
N LYS A 403 -2.40 -18.23 18.71
CA LYS A 403 -2.50 -19.48 19.48
C LYS A 403 -3.72 -20.32 19.10
N LYS A 404 -4.85 -19.67 18.81
CA LYS A 404 -6.10 -20.36 18.49
C LYS A 404 -6.22 -20.80 17.04
N ALA A 405 -5.79 -19.96 16.09
CA ALA A 405 -6.03 -20.20 14.67
C ALA A 405 -4.77 -20.65 13.93
N VAL A 406 -3.67 -19.90 14.05
CA VAL A 406 -2.53 -20.02 13.13
C VAL A 406 -1.55 -21.11 13.56
N VAL A 407 -1.08 -21.06 14.81
CA VAL A 407 -0.05 -21.99 15.33
C VAL A 407 -0.46 -23.46 15.17
N PRO A 408 -1.69 -23.88 15.49
CA PRO A 408 -2.11 -25.28 15.31
C PRO A 408 -1.98 -25.78 13.86
N VAL A 409 -2.27 -24.92 12.88
CA VAL A 409 -2.16 -25.26 11.46
C VAL A 409 -0.69 -25.40 11.04
N LEU A 410 0.18 -24.49 11.50
CA LEU A 410 1.61 -24.55 11.19
C LEU A 410 2.29 -25.76 11.84
N ASP A 411 1.96 -26.08 13.09
CA ASP A 411 2.49 -27.25 13.78
C ASP A 411 2.06 -28.55 13.12
N ALA A 412 0.80 -28.64 12.69
CA ALA A 412 0.28 -29.80 11.97
C ALA A 412 0.96 -29.96 10.60
N ALA A 413 1.13 -28.87 9.85
CA ALA A 413 1.84 -28.89 8.58
C ALA A 413 3.30 -29.36 8.73
N GLN A 414 4.02 -28.85 9.74
CA GLN A 414 5.41 -29.21 9.99
C GLN A 414 5.55 -30.67 10.43
N LYS A 415 4.61 -31.21 11.22
CA LYS A 415 4.58 -32.63 11.61
C LYS A 415 4.43 -33.57 10.39
N GLU A 416 3.76 -33.13 9.34
CA GLU A 416 3.63 -33.87 8.09
C GLU A 416 4.77 -33.59 7.08
N GLY A 417 5.75 -32.78 7.46
CA GLY A 417 6.92 -32.48 6.63
C GLY A 417 6.73 -31.34 5.62
N TYR A 418 5.61 -30.61 5.67
CA TYR A 418 5.43 -29.41 4.86
C TYR A 418 6.13 -28.20 5.50
N LYS A 419 6.71 -27.32 4.66
CA LYS A 419 7.31 -26.08 5.16
C LYS A 419 6.22 -25.14 5.69
N ALA A 420 6.43 -24.63 6.89
CA ALA A 420 5.57 -23.64 7.52
C ALA A 420 6.46 -22.53 8.08
N TYR A 421 6.20 -21.29 7.68
CA TYR A 421 7.02 -20.14 8.05
C TYR A 421 6.21 -18.86 8.15
N VAL A 422 6.75 -17.89 8.87
CA VAL A 422 6.15 -16.56 9.04
C VAL A 422 7.02 -15.54 8.33
N ILE A 423 6.42 -14.54 7.68
CA ILE A 423 7.11 -13.36 7.15
C ILE A 423 6.56 -12.12 7.85
N THR A 424 7.46 -11.31 8.41
CA THR A 424 7.16 -10.04 9.09
C THR A 424 7.92 -8.88 8.47
N ALA A 425 7.51 -7.65 8.76
CA ALA A 425 8.32 -6.48 8.43
C ALA A 425 9.68 -6.55 9.17
N TYR A 426 10.70 -5.91 8.62
CA TYR A 426 12.04 -5.85 9.21
C TYR A 426 12.00 -5.40 10.68
N THR A 427 12.65 -6.18 11.54
CA THR A 427 12.69 -5.96 12.99
C THR A 427 13.90 -6.65 13.61
N ASP A 428 14.19 -6.38 14.88
CA ASP A 428 15.33 -6.94 15.58
C ASP A 428 15.10 -8.41 15.99
N GLU A 429 16.19 -9.18 16.01
CA GLU A 429 16.17 -10.62 16.34
C GLU A 429 15.62 -10.88 17.76
N ALA A 430 15.90 -10.00 18.71
CA ALA A 430 15.41 -10.14 20.09
C ALA A 430 13.88 -10.13 20.14
N ARG A 431 13.25 -9.19 19.42
CA ARG A 431 11.80 -9.11 19.27
C ARG A 431 11.21 -10.36 18.62
N LEU A 432 11.86 -10.91 17.58
CA LEU A 432 11.42 -12.15 16.93
C LEU A 432 11.45 -13.35 17.88
N ASN A 433 12.54 -13.50 18.63
CA ASN A 433 12.74 -14.62 19.54
C ASN A 433 11.80 -14.55 20.75
N ASP A 434 11.53 -13.35 21.27
CA ASP A 434 10.54 -13.13 22.32
C ASP A 434 9.13 -13.50 21.83
N PHE A 435 8.75 -13.04 20.63
CA PHE A 435 7.46 -13.37 20.03
C PHE A 435 7.26 -14.87 19.80
N LYS A 436 8.29 -15.57 19.28
CA LYS A 436 8.28 -17.05 19.16
C LYS A 436 8.08 -17.72 20.51
N SER A 437 8.81 -17.27 21.52
CA SER A 437 8.73 -17.82 22.88
C SER A 437 7.36 -17.62 23.50
N ALA A 438 6.75 -16.44 23.31
CA ALA A 438 5.40 -16.12 23.81
C ALA A 438 4.30 -17.01 23.18
N LEU A 439 4.51 -17.47 21.95
CA LEU A 439 3.61 -18.36 21.22
C LEU A 439 3.94 -19.85 21.37
N GLY A 440 5.16 -20.20 21.82
CA GLY A 440 5.65 -21.58 21.77
C GLY A 440 5.92 -22.07 20.35
N MET A 441 6.23 -21.15 19.43
CA MET A 441 6.35 -21.40 18.00
C MET A 441 7.78 -21.82 17.63
N THR A 442 7.94 -22.87 16.83
CA THR A 442 9.27 -23.34 16.35
C THR A 442 9.58 -22.95 14.92
N GLN A 443 8.59 -22.44 14.19
CA GLN A 443 8.68 -22.11 12.78
C GLN A 443 9.69 -20.98 12.53
N PRO A 444 10.42 -21.01 11.41
CA PRO A 444 11.27 -19.90 11.01
C PRO A 444 10.44 -18.64 10.76
N ILE A 445 11.02 -17.49 11.11
CA ILE A 445 10.49 -16.16 10.78
C ILE A 445 11.47 -15.53 9.81
N TYR A 446 10.96 -15.11 8.66
CA TYR A 446 11.66 -14.32 7.66
C TYR A 446 11.17 -12.87 7.68
N MET A 447 11.88 -12.01 6.98
CA MET A 447 11.60 -10.58 6.90
C MET A 447 11.44 -10.15 5.45
N ALA A 448 10.58 -9.16 5.23
CA ALA A 448 10.39 -8.52 3.94
C ALA A 448 9.88 -7.08 4.11
N ASP A 449 9.81 -6.35 3.01
CA ASP A 449 9.24 -4.99 2.96
C ASP A 449 7.78 -4.94 3.45
N ASP A 450 7.41 -3.91 4.22
CA ASP A 450 6.08 -3.84 4.84
C ASP A 450 4.96 -3.59 3.83
N ILE A 451 5.24 -2.82 2.76
CA ILE A 451 4.30 -2.56 1.66
C ILE A 451 4.05 -3.85 0.89
N LEU A 452 5.10 -4.65 0.64
CA LEU A 452 4.97 -5.98 0.03
C LEU A 452 4.04 -6.86 0.87
N LEU A 453 4.29 -7.01 2.17
CA LEU A 453 3.49 -7.87 3.05
C LEU A 453 2.03 -7.46 3.09
N LYS A 454 1.77 -6.15 3.22
CA LYS A 454 0.41 -5.59 3.14
C LYS A 454 -0.24 -5.94 1.81
N THR A 455 0.51 -5.91 0.70
CA THR A 455 0.02 -6.21 -0.66
C THR A 455 -0.29 -7.70 -0.86
N ILE A 456 0.43 -8.62 -0.20
CA ILE A 456 0.16 -10.06 -0.28
C ILE A 456 -1.19 -10.40 0.33
N ILE A 457 -1.44 -10.01 1.59
CA ILE A 457 -2.68 -10.36 2.31
C ILE A 457 -3.23 -9.21 3.16
N ARG A 458 -4.55 -8.95 3.05
CA ARG A 458 -5.29 -7.98 3.88
C ARG A 458 -5.69 -8.58 5.23
N SER A 459 -4.75 -9.21 5.91
CA SER A 459 -4.95 -9.80 7.23
C SER A 459 -3.65 -9.85 8.01
N ASN A 460 -3.73 -9.68 9.33
CA ASN A 460 -2.58 -9.76 10.22
C ASN A 460 -2.98 -10.45 11.53
N PRO A 461 -2.64 -11.74 11.72
CA PRO A 461 -1.96 -12.60 10.75
C PRO A 461 -2.86 -13.04 9.58
N GLY A 462 -2.28 -13.27 8.41
CA GLY A 462 -2.94 -13.87 7.26
C GLY A 462 -2.18 -15.10 6.75
N VAL A 463 -2.87 -16.15 6.32
CA VAL A 463 -2.24 -17.40 5.88
C VAL A 463 -2.38 -17.56 4.37
N VAL A 464 -1.28 -17.91 3.71
CA VAL A 464 -1.20 -18.18 2.27
C VAL A 464 -0.66 -19.59 2.06
N LEU A 465 -1.43 -20.42 1.34
CA LEU A 465 -1.00 -21.75 0.91
C LEU A 465 -0.34 -21.60 -0.47
N MET A 466 0.89 -22.06 -0.55
CA MET A 466 1.74 -22.00 -1.74
C MET A 466 2.09 -23.40 -2.24
N LYS A 467 2.29 -23.56 -3.55
CA LYS A 467 2.87 -24.77 -4.17
C LYS A 467 3.61 -24.37 -5.45
N ASN A 468 4.89 -24.67 -5.56
CA ASN A 468 5.72 -24.37 -6.74
C ASN A 468 5.58 -22.90 -7.20
N GLY A 469 5.68 -21.96 -6.26
CA GLY A 469 5.57 -20.53 -6.51
C GLY A 469 4.14 -20.02 -6.73
N GLN A 470 3.15 -20.91 -6.83
CA GLN A 470 1.74 -20.56 -7.02
C GLN A 470 1.00 -20.34 -5.72
N VAL A 471 0.23 -19.24 -5.66
CA VAL A 471 -0.76 -18.98 -4.60
C VAL A 471 -1.95 -19.91 -4.81
N VAL A 472 -2.01 -21.00 -4.05
CA VAL A 472 -3.12 -21.96 -4.11
C VAL A 472 -4.35 -21.39 -3.44
N TRP A 473 -4.18 -20.84 -2.23
CA TRP A 473 -5.26 -20.22 -1.48
C TRP A 473 -4.75 -19.24 -0.43
N ASN A 474 -5.65 -18.40 0.10
CA ASN A 474 -5.36 -17.48 1.18
C ASN A 474 -6.54 -17.32 2.15
N TRP A 475 -6.25 -17.12 3.43
CA TRP A 475 -7.26 -16.97 4.48
C TRP A 475 -6.95 -15.81 5.41
N HIS A 476 -8.02 -15.08 5.75
CA HIS A 476 -8.05 -14.25 6.94
C HIS A 476 -8.03 -15.17 8.19
N TYR A 477 -7.34 -14.79 9.27
CA TYR A 477 -7.21 -15.67 10.45
C TYR A 477 -8.56 -16.14 11.03
N LYS A 478 -9.61 -15.31 10.96
CA LYS A 478 -10.97 -15.67 11.44
C LYS A 478 -11.66 -16.74 10.59
N ARG A 479 -11.21 -16.94 9.36
CA ARG A 479 -11.77 -17.87 8.37
C ARG A 479 -10.80 -18.99 8.02
N LEU A 480 -9.67 -19.08 8.73
CA LEU A 480 -8.71 -20.15 8.58
C LEU A 480 -9.35 -21.45 9.09
N PRO A 481 -9.53 -22.47 8.23
CA PRO A 481 -10.04 -23.75 8.68
C PRO A 481 -8.92 -24.58 9.31
N ASP A 482 -9.31 -25.65 10.02
CA ASP A 482 -8.36 -26.60 10.58
C ASP A 482 -7.53 -27.27 9.48
N TYR A 483 -6.31 -27.68 9.84
CA TYR A 483 -5.35 -28.28 8.90
C TYR A 483 -5.94 -29.45 8.09
N ALA A 484 -6.72 -30.33 8.72
CA ALA A 484 -7.34 -31.47 8.03
C ALA A 484 -8.28 -31.02 6.90
N ALA A 485 -9.08 -29.98 7.14
CA ALA A 485 -9.99 -29.42 6.14
C ALA A 485 -9.24 -28.68 5.03
N ILE A 486 -8.12 -28.02 5.34
CA ILE A 486 -7.23 -27.43 4.33
C ILE A 486 -6.69 -28.53 3.41
N LYS A 487 -6.17 -29.60 4.01
CA LYS A 487 -5.58 -30.72 3.27
C LYS A 487 -6.58 -31.35 2.32
N GLU A 488 -7.76 -31.71 2.82
CA GLU A 488 -8.82 -32.34 2.02
C GLU A 488 -9.27 -31.48 0.83
N LYS A 489 -9.44 -30.16 1.04
CA LYS A 489 -10.03 -29.28 0.03
C LYS A 489 -9.01 -28.69 -0.94
N HIS A 490 -7.82 -28.37 -0.47
CA HIS A 490 -6.86 -27.51 -1.18
C HIS A 490 -5.50 -28.17 -1.44
N MET A 491 -5.16 -29.27 -0.77
CA MET A 491 -3.91 -29.99 -0.98
C MET A 491 -4.17 -31.30 -1.73
N LYS A 492 -4.20 -31.21 -3.06
CA LYS A 492 -4.47 -32.34 -3.97
C LYS A 492 -3.22 -32.79 -4.72
#